data_AF-A0A2G5L5B8-F1
#
_entry.id   AF-A0A2G5L5B8-F1
#
_cell.length_a   1.000
_cell.length_b   1.000
_cell.length_c   1.000
_cell.angle_alpha   90.00
_cell.angle_beta   90.00
_cell.angle_gamma   90.00
#
_symmetry.space_group_name_H-M   'P 1'
#
loop_
_entity.id
_entity.type
_entity.pdbx_description
1 polymer ?
#
loop_
_entity_poly.entity_id
_entity_poly.type
_entity_poly.pdbx_seq_one_letter_code
_entity_poly.pdbx_strand_id
1 'polypeptide(L)'
;MSKLRPITEPERTIVYAMLAHVGVTPDQVPVPETVSEYGDPFMGSINFDNDRPDLYAGDVAQCEYLDEDGEKVVLSLTVDKEGKLLDLDFWKSNFKPLVKYPAPDKVTFKEQPS
;
A
#
# COMPACT_ATOMS: atom_id res chain seq x y z
N MET A 1 19.44 0.58 -6.27
CA MET A 1 18.49 1.43 -7.02
C MET A 1 17.29 0.57 -7.33
N SER A 2 16.16 0.84 -6.67
CA SER A 2 14.89 0.18 -6.99
C SER A 2 14.48 0.59 -8.40
N LYS A 3 14.06 -0.37 -9.23
CA LYS A 3 13.72 -0.11 -10.62
C LYS A 3 12.26 0.33 -10.70
N LEU A 4 12.00 1.52 -11.24
CA LEU A 4 10.64 1.95 -11.53
C LEU A 4 10.00 1.00 -12.54
N ARG A 5 8.76 0.59 -12.25
CA ARG A 5 7.92 -0.23 -13.13
C ARG A 5 6.48 0.30 -13.12
N PRO A 6 5.68 -0.03 -14.13
CA PRO A 6 4.25 0.26 -14.07
C PRO A 6 3.60 -0.39 -12.83
N ILE A 7 2.68 0.33 -12.21
CA ILE A 7 1.79 -0.23 -11.19
C ILE A 7 0.91 -1.30 -11.84
N THR A 8 0.79 -2.44 -11.18
CA THR A 8 -0.06 -3.55 -11.64
C THR A 8 -1.52 -3.30 -11.29
N GLU A 9 -2.43 -4.02 -11.96
CA GLU A 9 -3.86 -3.90 -11.69
C GLU A 9 -4.23 -4.30 -10.24
N PRO A 10 -3.70 -5.39 -9.65
CA PRO A 10 -3.97 -5.73 -8.25
C PRO A 10 -3.52 -4.64 -7.26
N GLU A 11 -2.32 -4.09 -7.46
CA GLU A 11 -1.77 -2.97 -6.65
C GLU A 11 -2.68 -1.75 -6.72
N ARG A 12 -3.04 -1.33 -7.92
CA ARG A 12 -3.91 -0.17 -8.13
C ARG A 12 -5.29 -0.40 -7.49
N THR A 13 -5.83 -1.60 -7.64
CA THR A 13 -7.15 -1.95 -7.12
C THR A 13 -7.19 -1.88 -5.60
N ILE A 14 -6.17 -2.39 -4.90
CA ILE A 14 -6.14 -2.31 -3.43
C ILE A 14 -5.95 -0.86 -2.95
N VAL A 15 -5.11 -0.07 -3.62
CA VAL A 15 -4.92 1.35 -3.29
C VAL A 15 -6.22 2.12 -3.42
N TYR A 16 -6.98 1.93 -4.50
CA TYR A 16 -8.29 2.58 -4.64
C TYR A 16 -9.29 2.14 -3.58
N ALA A 17 -9.28 0.86 -3.20
CA ALA A 17 -10.13 0.39 -2.11
C ALA A 17 -9.76 1.05 -0.77
N MET A 18 -8.46 1.22 -0.51
CA MET A 18 -7.97 1.90 0.69
C MET A 18 -8.33 3.38 0.72
N LEU A 19 -8.19 4.09 -0.40
CA LEU A 19 -8.60 5.50 -0.52
C LEU A 19 -10.12 5.66 -0.37
N ALA A 20 -10.91 4.81 -1.03
CA ALA A 20 -12.35 4.84 -0.93
C ALA A 20 -12.86 4.57 0.50
N HIS A 21 -12.18 3.71 1.26
CA HIS A 21 -12.53 3.43 2.65
C HIS A 21 -12.46 4.69 3.54
N VAL A 22 -11.48 5.56 3.29
CA VAL A 22 -11.33 6.83 4.03
C VAL A 22 -12.02 8.02 3.37
N GLY A 23 -12.85 7.76 2.35
CA GLY A 23 -13.60 8.79 1.65
C GLY A 23 -12.75 9.69 0.75
N VAL A 24 -11.54 9.26 0.39
CA VAL A 24 -10.65 9.98 -0.53
C VAL A 24 -10.87 9.45 -1.95
N THR A 25 -11.08 10.35 -2.91
CA THR A 25 -11.20 9.98 -4.32
C THR A 25 -9.85 10.07 -5.04
N PRO A 26 -9.67 9.32 -6.16
CA PRO A 26 -8.49 9.45 -7.01
C PRO A 26 -8.28 10.87 -7.58
N ASP A 27 -9.34 11.70 -7.64
CA ASP A 27 -9.22 13.11 -8.03
C ASP A 27 -8.55 13.97 -6.96
N GLN A 28 -8.72 13.62 -5.68
CA GLN A 28 -8.07 14.31 -4.55
C GLN A 28 -6.63 13.84 -4.39
N VAL A 29 -6.40 12.53 -4.53
CA VAL A 29 -5.09 11.90 -4.40
C VAL A 29 -4.85 11.02 -5.63
N PRO A 30 -4.20 11.53 -6.68
CA PRO A 30 -3.94 10.77 -7.88
C PRO A 30 -2.94 9.66 -7.62
N VAL A 31 -3.26 8.44 -8.07
CA VAL A 31 -2.37 7.28 -7.99
C VAL A 31 -1.37 7.34 -9.16
N PRO A 32 -0.06 7.36 -8.90
CA PRO A 32 0.96 7.34 -9.95
C PRO A 32 0.90 6.07 -10.82
N GLU A 33 1.30 6.20 -12.09
CA GLU A 33 1.34 5.06 -13.02
C GLU A 33 2.56 4.17 -12.81
N THR A 34 3.58 4.68 -12.13
CA THR A 34 4.85 4.01 -11.85
C THR A 34 5.07 3.86 -10.36
N VAL A 35 5.67 2.73 -10.00
CA VAL A 35 6.04 2.39 -8.63
C VAL A 35 7.41 1.75 -8.62
N SER A 36 8.09 1.78 -7.47
CA SER A 36 9.34 1.04 -7.27
C SER A 36 9.20 0.08 -6.08
N GLU A 37 9.66 -1.15 -6.24
CA GLU A 37 9.64 -2.15 -5.17
C GLU A 37 10.77 -1.90 -4.19
N TYR A 38 10.50 -2.08 -2.89
CA TYR A 38 11.51 -1.99 -1.85
C TYR A 38 11.20 -2.96 -0.70
N GLY A 39 12.14 -3.04 0.26
CA GLY A 39 12.09 -4.04 1.33
C GLY A 39 12.86 -5.30 0.96
N ASP A 40 13.36 -6.03 1.96
CA ASP A 40 14.10 -7.27 1.77
C ASP A 40 13.47 -8.36 2.65
N PRO A 41 12.88 -9.43 2.08
CA PRO A 41 12.71 -9.74 0.65
C PRO A 41 11.42 -9.13 0.04
N PHE A 42 11.48 -7.91 -0.52
CA PHE A 42 10.48 -7.11 -1.26
C PHE A 42 9.00 -7.06 -0.80
N MET A 43 8.54 -7.98 0.05
CA MET A 43 7.26 -8.20 0.74
C MET A 43 5.96 -7.74 0.06
N GLY A 44 5.98 -7.36 -1.20
CA GLY A 44 4.93 -6.58 -1.86
C GLY A 44 5.01 -5.06 -1.63
N SER A 45 5.95 -4.54 -0.82
CA SER A 45 6.07 -3.11 -0.53
C SER A 45 6.51 -2.31 -1.76
N ILE A 46 5.78 -1.23 -2.03
CA ILE A 46 6.02 -0.36 -3.19
C ILE A 46 5.98 1.12 -2.80
N ASN A 47 6.85 1.90 -3.44
CA ASN A 47 6.88 3.36 -3.35
C ASN A 47 6.26 3.95 -4.62
N PHE A 48 5.42 4.97 -4.48
CA PHE A 48 4.67 5.58 -5.58
C PHE A 48 5.47 6.61 -6.39
N ASP A 49 6.73 6.30 -6.71
CA ASP A 49 7.66 7.23 -7.39
C ASP A 49 7.80 8.57 -6.64
N ASN A 50 7.72 8.48 -5.31
CA ASN A 50 7.85 9.61 -4.40
C ASN A 50 9.09 9.40 -3.53
N ASP A 51 10.23 9.85 -4.03
CA ASP A 51 11.55 9.74 -3.38
C ASP A 51 11.75 10.78 -2.26
N ARG A 52 10.66 11.24 -1.62
CA ARG A 52 10.69 12.21 -0.51
C ARG A 52 10.22 11.59 0.81
N PRO A 53 10.96 10.61 1.36
CA PRO A 53 10.61 10.02 2.65
C PRO A 53 10.66 11.04 3.80
N ASP A 54 11.38 12.15 3.66
CA ASP A 54 11.41 13.26 4.61
C ASP A 54 10.07 14.01 4.72
N LEU A 55 9.22 13.86 3.71
CA LEU A 55 7.88 14.41 3.69
C LEU A 55 6.82 13.45 4.23
N TYR A 56 7.16 12.29 4.81
CA TYR A 56 6.19 11.43 5.47
C TYR A 56 5.27 12.22 6.43
N ALA A 57 3.95 12.07 6.24
CA ALA A 57 2.93 12.74 7.06
C ALA A 57 2.13 11.77 7.93
N GLY A 58 1.92 10.53 7.46
CA GLY A 58 1.18 9.53 8.23
C GLY A 58 0.57 8.43 7.39
N ASP A 59 -0.04 7.46 8.08
CA ASP A 59 -0.85 6.40 7.50
C ASP A 59 -2.27 6.91 7.18
N VAL A 60 -2.66 6.84 5.90
CA VAL A 60 -4.00 7.23 5.44
C VAL A 60 -4.99 6.10 5.58
N ALA A 61 -4.56 4.85 5.45
CA ALA A 61 -5.42 3.70 5.66
C ALA A 61 -4.57 2.50 6.06
N GLN A 62 -5.10 1.66 6.94
CA GLN A 62 -4.48 0.39 7.31
C GLN A 62 -5.51 -0.72 7.20
N CYS A 63 -5.12 -1.83 6.58
CA CYS A 63 -5.97 -3.02 6.51
C CYS A 63 -5.13 -4.28 6.74
N GLU A 64 -5.82 -5.40 6.93
CA GLU A 64 -5.21 -6.70 7.11
C GLU A 64 -5.93 -7.75 6.28
N TYR A 65 -5.19 -8.75 5.81
CA TYR A 65 -5.74 -9.91 5.13
C TYR A 65 -4.96 -11.18 5.47
N LEU A 66 -5.53 -12.31 5.07
CA LEU A 66 -4.89 -13.61 5.15
C LEU A 66 -4.32 -13.95 3.76
N ASP A 67 -3.00 -14.11 3.67
CA ASP A 67 -2.34 -14.56 2.44
C ASP A 67 -2.67 -16.04 2.13
N GLU A 68 -2.36 -16.52 0.93
CA GLU A 68 -2.72 -17.88 0.50
C GLU A 68 -2.06 -18.99 1.34
N ASP A 69 -0.98 -18.68 2.06
CA ASP A 69 -0.35 -19.60 3.00
C ASP A 69 -0.96 -19.54 4.42
N GLY A 70 -2.05 -18.79 4.62
CA GLY A 70 -2.74 -18.69 5.90
C GLY A 70 -2.11 -17.70 6.88
N GLU A 71 -1.15 -16.88 6.42
CA GLU A 71 -0.42 -15.95 7.26
C GLU A 71 -1.02 -14.55 7.18
N LYS A 72 -1.10 -13.89 8.34
CA LYS A 72 -1.65 -12.55 8.44
C LYS A 72 -0.66 -11.54 7.87
N VAL A 73 -1.17 -10.69 6.99
CA VAL A 73 -0.45 -9.57 6.38
C VAL A 73 -1.18 -8.28 6.71
N VAL A 74 -0.43 -7.28 7.15
CA VAL A 74 -0.91 -5.91 7.39
C VAL A 74 -0.42 -5.02 6.25
N LEU A 75 -1.33 -4.24 5.67
CA LEU A 75 -1.02 -3.22 4.68
C LEU A 75 -1.17 -1.84 5.28
N SER A 76 -0.20 -0.96 5.03
CA SER A 76 -0.31 0.46 5.37
C SER A 76 -0.13 1.31 4.12
N LEU A 77 -1.11 2.17 3.82
CA LEU A 77 -1.02 3.17 2.77
C LEU A 77 -0.67 4.51 3.40
N THR A 78 0.42 5.12 2.96
CA THR A 78 0.96 6.34 3.54
C THR A 78 0.96 7.49 2.55
N VAL A 79 0.93 8.71 3.09
CA VAL A 79 1.04 9.94 2.30
C VAL A 79 2.13 10.86 2.83
N ASP A 80 2.55 11.75 1.96
CA ASP A 80 3.44 12.85 2.29
C ASP A 80 2.67 14.08 2.83
N LYS A 81 3.43 15.09 3.28
CA LYS A 81 2.92 16.37 3.80
C LYS A 81 2.19 17.22 2.77
N GLU A 82 2.32 16.89 1.49
CA GLU A 82 1.59 17.51 0.38
C GLU A 82 0.30 16.73 0.04
N GLY A 83 0.01 15.63 0.74
CA GLY A 83 -1.15 14.78 0.51
C GLY A 83 -1.01 13.83 -0.68
N LYS A 84 0.22 13.61 -1.18
CA LYS A 84 0.48 12.64 -2.27
C LYS A 84 0.80 11.27 -1.68
N LEU A 85 0.47 10.21 -2.42
CA LEU A 85 0.86 8.86 -2.03
C LEU A 85 2.37 8.76 -1.92
N LEU A 86 2.83 8.15 -0.84
CA LEU A 86 4.25 7.92 -0.59
C LEU A 86 4.55 6.45 -0.76
N ASP A 87 3.99 5.60 0.10
CA ASP A 87 4.27 4.18 0.14
C ASP A 87 3.03 3.31 0.39
N LEU A 88 3.07 2.08 -0.13
CA LEU A 88 2.19 1.00 0.26
C LEU A 88 3.05 -0.13 0.84
N ASP A 89 2.99 -0.28 2.15
CA ASP A 89 3.80 -1.22 2.91
C ASP A 89 3.06 -2.52 3.22
N PHE A 90 3.76 -3.65 3.14
CA PHE A 90 3.25 -4.97 3.47
C PHE A 90 4.07 -5.62 4.57
N TRP A 91 3.42 -5.94 5.68
CA TRP A 91 4.02 -6.57 6.84
C TRP A 91 3.38 -7.93 7.09
N LYS A 92 4.07 -8.98 6.63
CA LYS A 92 3.66 -10.36 6.87
C LYS A 92 4.27 -10.90 8.15
N SER A 93 3.46 -11.58 8.96
CA SER A 93 3.84 -12.05 10.31
C SER A 93 5.05 -13.00 10.32
N ASN A 94 5.26 -13.75 9.23
CA ASN A 94 6.37 -14.70 9.11
C ASN A 94 7.57 -14.17 8.32
N PHE A 95 7.59 -12.89 7.93
CA PHE A 95 8.66 -12.25 7.15
C PHE A 95 9.00 -12.95 5.82
N LYS A 96 8.08 -13.76 5.28
CA LYS A 96 8.23 -14.35 3.94
C LYS A 96 7.62 -13.44 2.88
N PRO A 97 8.04 -13.55 1.61
CA PRO A 97 7.35 -12.90 0.50
C PRO A 97 5.86 -13.26 0.45
N LEU A 98 5.06 -12.37 -0.13
CA LEU A 98 3.65 -12.65 -0.38
C LEU A 98 3.54 -13.77 -1.41
N VAL A 99 2.57 -14.65 -1.19
CA VAL A 99 2.15 -15.62 -2.20
C VAL A 99 1.22 -14.92 -3.19
N LYS A 100 0.32 -14.06 -2.70
CA LYS A 100 -0.65 -13.37 -3.54
C LYS A 100 -1.03 -12.00 -3.00
N TYR A 101 -1.15 -11.03 -3.91
CA TYR A 101 -1.66 -9.70 -3.58
C TYR A 101 -3.14 -9.78 -3.14
N PRO A 102 -3.55 -8.99 -2.13
CA PRO A 102 -4.92 -9.03 -1.64
C PRO A 102 -5.91 -8.47 -2.65
N ALA A 103 -7.11 -9.05 -2.65
CA ALA A 103 -8.27 -8.46 -3.31
C ALA A 103 -9.02 -7.55 -2.32
N PRO A 104 -9.63 -6.43 -2.77
CA PRO A 104 -10.38 -5.52 -1.90
C PRO A 104 -11.47 -6.17 -1.05
N ASP A 105 -12.11 -7.23 -1.54
CA ASP A 105 -13.15 -7.98 -0.83
C ASP A 105 -12.61 -8.90 0.27
N LYS A 106 -11.29 -9.11 0.31
CA LYS A 106 -10.62 -9.99 1.28
C LYS A 106 -9.81 -9.24 2.34
N VAL A 107 -9.78 -7.91 2.29
CA VAL A 107 -9.12 -7.10 3.31
C VAL A 107 -10.12 -6.65 4.36
N THR A 108 -9.66 -6.58 5.60
CA THR A 108 -10.39 -6.00 6.73
C THR A 108 -9.68 -4.71 7.11
N PHE A 109 -10.38 -3.58 6.98
CA PHE A 109 -9.86 -2.27 7.37
C PHE A 109 -9.84 -2.12 8.88
N LYS A 110 -8.77 -1.53 9.41
CA LYS A 110 -8.73 -1.15 10.82
C LYS A 110 -9.45 0.17 11.00
N GLU A 111 -10.27 0.26 12.04
CA GLU A 111 -10.91 1.52 12.43
C GLU A 111 -9.81 2.53 12.79
N GLN A 112 -9.76 3.65 12.07
CA GLN A 112 -8.91 4.76 12.46
C GLN A 112 -9.51 5.42 13.72
N PRO A 113 -8.71 5.68 14.76
CA PRO A 113 -9.19 6.43 15.90
C PRO A 113 -9.61 7.82 15.42
N SER A 114 -10.87 8.17 15.70
CA SER A 114 -11.50 9.46 15.36
C SER A 114 -10.90 10.65 16.10
#